data_AF-A0AAC8XX10-F1
#
_entry.id   AF-A0AAC8XX10-F1
#
_cell.length_a   1.000
_cell.length_b   1.000
_cell.length_c   1.000
_cell.angle_alpha   90.00
_cell.angle_beta   90.00
_cell.angle_gamma   90.00
#
_symmetry.space_group_name_H-M   'P 1'
#
loop_
_entity.id
_entity.type
_entity.pdbx_description
1 polymer ?
#
loop_
_entity_poly.entity_id
_entity_poly.type
_entity_poly.pdbx_seq_one_letter_code
_entity_poly.pdbx_strand_id
1 'polypeptide(L)'
;MSEQEKQTNEQNNKIESPEIPNVAYPLKPKNNTNVSQQYFNCLAGDESARFLFNNSGLWHQGIHLRASKFPGSDFENDKICAIADGKLIAYKVDSEYKKDSEVEVPMKSAVYSTGFFLLKHEMAYPKDNVLTFYSLYRHTAKLTDYPPPKRYITKSADASPVALKDRRGVVIAQLADGLVISIKSRERKAYRHELESYQDEQGVIHRPPNGDIWTIYKGSYYQEEEKGKHAIPVLSQHNIETQADKEVLLSGAQQIVVKAGEVLGLMGEYNQMRESGEKLFQLEVFTYDNMEQFKSRAEAAYKRDKEKKGLTDNFLYVARGSWLYTILNGEAVELEKTKVEIMVPLSDVTKQTVKEKQNPQETKAYYNVQPYL
;
A
#
# COMPACT_ATOMS: atom_id res chain seq x y z
N MET A 1 42.12 -22.13 13.75
CA MET A 1 41.00 -21.27 13.34
C MET A 1 40.66 -20.36 14.50
N SER A 2 40.79 -19.06 14.30
CA SER A 2 40.45 -18.06 15.34
C SER A 2 38.94 -18.03 15.59
N GLU A 3 38.51 -17.59 16.77
CA GLU A 3 37.07 -17.40 17.06
C GLU A 3 36.39 -16.42 16.10
N GLN A 4 37.15 -15.45 15.56
CA GLN A 4 36.69 -14.56 14.49
C GLN A 4 36.45 -15.31 13.17
N GLU A 5 37.34 -16.23 12.77
CA GLU A 5 37.13 -17.06 11.57
C GLU A 5 35.94 -18.03 11.72
N LYS A 6 35.69 -18.52 12.94
CA LYS A 6 34.50 -19.33 13.25
C LYS A 6 33.20 -18.52 13.17
N GLN A 7 33.15 -17.32 13.74
CA GLN A 7 31.97 -16.44 13.67
C GLN A 7 31.68 -15.97 12.23
N THR A 8 32.72 -15.69 11.44
CA THR A 8 32.57 -15.29 10.03
C THR A 8 32.08 -16.46 9.16
N ASN A 9 32.54 -17.69 9.44
CA ASN A 9 32.04 -18.90 8.77
C ASN A 9 30.64 -19.35 9.22
N GLU A 10 30.25 -19.11 10.47
CA GLU A 10 28.89 -19.37 10.96
C GLU A 10 27.88 -18.36 10.41
N GLN A 11 28.26 -17.08 10.27
CA GLN A 11 27.44 -16.07 9.57
C GLN A 11 27.32 -16.37 8.07
N ASN A 12 28.40 -16.80 7.40
CA ASN A 12 28.37 -17.20 5.98
C ASN A 12 27.55 -18.48 5.69
N ASN A 13 27.18 -19.26 6.71
CA ASN A 13 26.34 -20.44 6.58
C ASN A 13 24.87 -20.20 6.93
N LYS A 14 24.51 -18.99 7.39
CA LYS A 14 23.12 -18.67 7.70
C LYS A 14 22.42 -18.22 6.43
N ILE A 15 21.55 -19.09 5.94
CA ILE A 15 20.63 -18.85 4.83
C ILE A 15 19.85 -17.54 5.11
N GLU A 16 20.04 -16.51 4.27
CA GLU A 16 19.36 -15.22 4.44
C GLU A 16 18.03 -15.19 3.71
N SER A 17 16.97 -14.69 4.33
CA SER A 17 15.71 -14.42 3.63
C SER A 17 15.67 -12.97 3.16
N PRO A 18 15.09 -12.69 1.98
CA PRO A 18 14.92 -11.32 1.54
C PRO A 18 13.98 -10.57 2.50
N GLU A 19 14.37 -9.36 2.88
CA GLU A 19 13.52 -8.43 3.61
C GLU A 19 12.70 -7.66 2.57
N ILE A 20 11.48 -8.12 2.31
CA ILE A 20 10.57 -7.53 1.30
C ILE A 20 9.40 -6.86 2.05
N PRO A 21 9.02 -5.62 1.71
CA PRO A 21 7.84 -5.01 2.30
C PRO A 21 6.60 -5.82 1.92
N ASN A 22 5.62 -5.92 2.83
CA ASN A 22 4.30 -6.42 2.45
C ASN A 22 3.75 -5.55 1.32
N VAL A 23 2.96 -6.13 0.43
CA VAL A 23 2.34 -5.44 -0.70
C VAL A 23 0.83 -5.57 -0.69
N ALA A 24 0.15 -4.60 -1.27
CA ALA A 24 -1.30 -4.56 -1.42
C ALA A 24 -1.68 -3.82 -2.71
N TYR A 25 -2.90 -4.03 -3.16
CA TYR A 25 -3.46 -3.24 -4.24
C TYR A 25 -3.82 -1.82 -3.77
N PRO A 26 -3.73 -0.81 -4.65
CA PRO A 26 -3.87 0.59 -4.26
C PRO A 26 -5.32 1.05 -4.06
N LEU A 27 -6.31 0.22 -4.39
CA LEU A 27 -7.71 0.37 -3.96
C LEU A 27 -8.07 -0.77 -2.99
N LYS A 28 -9.01 -0.55 -2.10
CA LYS A 28 -9.42 -1.63 -1.19
C LYS A 28 -10.57 -2.42 -1.79
N PRO A 29 -10.41 -3.72 -2.11
CA PRO A 29 -11.52 -4.54 -2.52
C PRO A 29 -12.44 -4.80 -1.32
N LYS A 30 -13.75 -4.86 -1.57
CA LYS A 30 -14.76 -5.25 -0.57
C LYS A 30 -14.87 -6.77 -0.42
N ASN A 31 -14.42 -7.52 -1.42
CA ASN A 31 -14.30 -8.98 -1.42
C ASN A 31 -12.87 -9.40 -1.78
N ASN A 32 -12.25 -10.25 -0.95
CA ASN A 32 -10.88 -10.72 -1.14
C ASN A 32 -10.73 -11.93 -2.06
N THR A 33 -11.79 -12.32 -2.79
CA THR A 33 -11.74 -13.45 -3.73
C THR A 33 -11.28 -12.98 -5.11
N ASN A 34 -10.26 -13.62 -5.69
CA ASN A 34 -9.76 -13.32 -7.04
C ASN A 34 -9.44 -11.83 -7.25
N VAL A 35 -8.85 -11.17 -6.24
CA VAL A 35 -8.62 -9.71 -6.26
C VAL A 35 -7.82 -9.30 -7.49
N SER A 36 -6.72 -10.00 -7.78
CA SER A 36 -5.87 -9.80 -8.96
C SER A 36 -6.70 -9.70 -10.24
N GLN A 37 -7.68 -10.58 -10.40
CA GLN A 37 -8.55 -10.59 -11.56
C GLN A 37 -9.46 -9.38 -11.66
N GLN A 38 -10.09 -9.00 -10.54
CA GLN A 38 -10.98 -7.84 -10.52
C GLN A 38 -10.22 -6.58 -10.97
N TYR A 39 -8.98 -6.42 -10.51
CA TYR A 39 -8.10 -5.33 -10.95
C TYR A 39 -7.78 -5.39 -12.43
N PHE A 40 -7.32 -6.53 -12.94
CA PHE A 40 -6.96 -6.65 -14.35
C PHE A 40 -8.14 -6.38 -15.27
N ASN A 41 -9.34 -6.85 -14.92
CA ASN A 41 -10.56 -6.55 -15.67
C ASN A 41 -10.88 -5.04 -15.69
N CYS A 42 -10.78 -4.38 -14.54
CA CYS A 42 -11.00 -2.93 -14.44
C CYS A 42 -9.98 -2.13 -15.27
N LEU A 43 -8.70 -2.50 -15.20
CA LEU A 43 -7.61 -1.80 -15.88
C LEU A 43 -7.61 -2.05 -17.40
N ALA A 44 -7.89 -3.27 -17.85
CA ALA A 44 -7.92 -3.61 -19.27
C ALA A 44 -8.97 -2.81 -20.05
N GLY A 45 -10.09 -2.47 -19.41
CA GLY A 45 -11.17 -1.65 -19.98
C GLY A 45 -10.98 -0.14 -19.81
N ASP A 46 -9.86 0.32 -19.24
CA ASP A 46 -9.56 1.73 -19.00
C ASP A 46 -8.37 2.18 -19.85
N GLU A 47 -8.65 2.96 -20.89
CA GLU A 47 -7.60 3.51 -21.74
C GLU A 47 -6.65 4.44 -20.96
N SER A 48 -7.13 5.09 -19.89
CA SER A 48 -6.30 5.95 -19.05
C SER A 48 -5.36 5.17 -18.11
N ALA A 49 -5.56 3.87 -17.95
CA ALA A 49 -4.72 2.98 -17.16
C ALA A 49 -3.48 2.44 -17.91
N ARG A 50 -3.29 2.84 -19.17
CA ARG A 50 -2.13 2.45 -19.97
C ARG A 50 -0.84 3.01 -19.38
N PHE A 51 0.15 2.13 -19.21
CA PHE A 51 1.49 2.49 -18.80
C PHE A 51 2.33 2.94 -20.01
N LEU A 52 3.34 3.77 -19.76
CA LEU A 52 4.31 4.33 -20.70
C LEU A 52 3.78 5.42 -21.64
N PHE A 53 2.56 5.27 -22.18
CA PHE A 53 1.93 6.28 -23.03
C PHE A 53 0.46 6.48 -22.65
N ASN A 54 0.05 7.75 -22.56
CA ASN A 54 -1.35 8.10 -22.36
C ASN A 54 -2.16 8.02 -23.68
N ASN A 55 -3.47 8.27 -23.60
CA ASN A 55 -4.37 8.26 -24.76
C ASN A 55 -3.99 9.22 -25.89
N SER A 56 -3.21 10.25 -25.60
CA SER A 56 -2.70 11.22 -26.59
C SER A 56 -1.34 10.82 -27.16
N GLY A 57 -0.81 9.65 -26.80
CA GLY A 57 0.52 9.19 -27.21
C GLY A 57 1.68 9.90 -26.52
N LEU A 58 1.40 10.69 -25.46
CA LEU A 58 2.42 11.36 -24.68
C LEU A 58 2.99 10.40 -23.64
N TRP A 59 4.29 10.55 -23.37
CA TRP A 59 4.98 9.77 -22.36
C TRP A 59 4.33 9.94 -20.98
N HIS A 60 4.13 8.82 -20.30
CA HIS A 60 3.41 8.74 -19.03
C HIS A 60 4.09 7.70 -18.12
N GLN A 61 4.58 8.16 -16.96
CA GLN A 61 5.45 7.36 -16.08
C GLN A 61 4.70 6.39 -15.15
N GLY A 62 3.38 6.36 -15.23
CA GLY A 62 2.55 5.64 -14.25
C GLY A 62 1.32 5.03 -14.88
N ILE A 63 0.33 4.76 -14.03
CA ILE A 63 -1.01 4.34 -14.46
C ILE A 63 -2.05 5.21 -13.77
N HIS A 64 -3.18 5.48 -14.42
CA HIS A 64 -4.33 6.05 -13.75
C HIS A 64 -5.26 4.95 -13.25
N LEU A 65 -5.79 5.15 -12.04
CA LEU A 65 -6.89 4.36 -11.52
C LEU A 65 -8.09 5.27 -11.35
N ARG A 66 -9.07 5.09 -12.23
CA ARG A 66 -10.27 5.91 -12.31
C ARG A 66 -11.42 5.31 -11.50
N ALA A 67 -12.00 6.07 -10.59
CA ALA A 67 -13.07 5.61 -9.72
C ALA A 67 -14.27 5.03 -10.50
N SER A 68 -14.61 5.61 -11.65
CA SER A 68 -15.71 5.14 -12.51
C SER A 68 -15.47 3.78 -13.16
N LYS A 69 -14.21 3.30 -13.21
CA LYS A 69 -13.82 1.98 -13.74
C LYS A 69 -13.71 0.90 -12.66
N PHE A 70 -13.69 1.30 -11.39
CA PHE A 70 -13.71 0.42 -10.22
C PHE A 70 -15.07 0.56 -9.52
N PRO A 71 -16.04 -0.35 -9.74
CA PRO A 71 -17.38 -0.19 -9.18
C PRO A 71 -17.37 -0.09 -7.65
N GLY A 72 -18.12 0.87 -7.11
CA GLY A 72 -18.25 1.06 -5.66
C GLY A 72 -18.92 -0.12 -4.93
N SER A 73 -19.57 -1.03 -5.66
CA SER A 73 -20.05 -2.32 -5.12
C SER A 73 -18.91 -3.25 -4.72
N ASP A 74 -17.78 -3.16 -5.43
CA ASP A 74 -16.66 -4.11 -5.35
C ASP A 74 -15.43 -3.48 -4.70
N PHE A 75 -15.31 -2.15 -4.75
CA PHE A 75 -14.15 -1.41 -4.25
C PHE A 75 -14.55 -0.22 -3.37
N GLU A 76 -13.68 0.14 -2.43
CA GLU A 76 -13.64 1.48 -1.83
C GLU A 76 -12.95 2.44 -2.83
N ASN A 77 -13.66 2.71 -3.93
CA ASN A 77 -13.12 3.32 -5.15
C ASN A 77 -12.79 4.82 -5.06
N ASP A 78 -13.04 5.45 -3.92
CA ASP A 78 -12.69 6.83 -3.61
C ASP A 78 -11.41 6.94 -2.78
N LYS A 79 -10.89 5.84 -2.23
CA LYS A 79 -9.77 5.83 -1.28
C LYS A 79 -8.47 5.36 -1.91
N ILE A 80 -7.40 6.11 -1.67
CA ILE A 80 -6.05 5.77 -2.09
C ILE A 80 -5.38 4.96 -0.97
N CYS A 81 -4.90 3.76 -1.29
CA CYS A 81 -4.22 2.89 -0.33
C CYS A 81 -2.73 2.73 -0.67
N ALA A 82 -1.89 2.59 0.36
CA ALA A 82 -0.47 2.30 0.19
C ALA A 82 -0.27 0.92 -0.47
N ILE A 83 0.61 0.84 -1.48
CA ILE A 83 0.85 -0.41 -2.22
C ILE A 83 1.86 -1.31 -1.52
N ALA A 84 2.63 -0.76 -0.59
CA ALA A 84 3.64 -1.48 0.14
C ALA A 84 3.88 -0.87 1.52
N ASP A 85 4.37 -1.68 2.45
CA ASP A 85 4.91 -1.20 3.72
C ASP A 85 5.99 -0.14 3.45
N GLY A 86 5.96 0.96 4.19
CA GLY A 86 6.90 2.05 3.98
C GLY A 86 6.68 3.22 4.93
N LYS A 87 7.14 4.39 4.50
CA LYS A 87 6.97 5.64 5.24
C LYS A 87 6.41 6.71 4.31
N LEU A 88 5.35 7.40 4.72
CA LEU A 88 4.92 8.65 4.08
C LEU A 88 5.98 9.71 4.42
N ILE A 89 6.63 10.24 3.38
CA ILE A 89 7.75 11.18 3.51
C ILE A 89 7.44 12.57 2.98
N ALA A 90 6.46 12.71 2.09
CA ALA A 90 5.99 14.01 1.64
C ALA A 90 4.54 13.96 1.18
N TYR A 91 3.87 15.10 1.21
CA TYR A 91 2.54 15.26 0.65
C TYR A 91 2.31 16.67 0.14
N LYS A 92 1.25 16.82 -0.65
CA LYS A 92 0.62 18.11 -0.98
C LYS A 92 -0.89 17.88 -1.05
N VAL A 93 -1.66 18.83 -0.57
CA VAL A 93 -3.13 18.85 -0.73
C VAL A 93 -3.54 20.24 -1.19
N ASP A 94 -4.43 20.31 -2.18
CA ASP A 94 -4.93 21.60 -2.65
C ASP A 94 -6.04 22.09 -1.72
N SER A 95 -6.12 23.40 -1.46
CA SER A 95 -7.32 23.96 -0.85
C SER A 95 -8.51 23.89 -1.82
N GLU A 96 -8.25 24.19 -3.09
CA GLU A 96 -9.18 24.11 -4.22
C GLU A 96 -8.46 23.61 -5.47
N TYR A 97 -9.17 22.84 -6.30
CA TYR A 97 -8.63 22.30 -7.54
C TYR A 97 -8.22 23.41 -8.52
N LYS A 98 -7.21 23.12 -9.33
CA LYS A 98 -6.76 24.01 -10.39
C LYS A 98 -7.65 23.86 -11.61
N LYS A 99 -7.69 24.90 -12.42
CA LYS A 99 -8.37 24.93 -13.71
C LYS A 99 -7.42 25.49 -14.75
N ASP A 100 -7.44 24.92 -15.95
CA ASP A 100 -6.81 25.58 -17.08
C ASP A 100 -7.51 26.93 -17.36
N SER A 101 -6.77 27.88 -17.93
CA SER A 101 -7.28 29.20 -18.33
C SER A 101 -8.59 29.07 -19.11
N GLU A 102 -9.51 30.03 -18.93
CA GLU A 102 -10.83 30.02 -19.57
C GLU A 102 -10.70 29.76 -21.07
N VAL A 103 -11.11 28.57 -21.48
CA VAL A 103 -11.19 28.18 -22.89
C VAL A 103 -12.47 28.79 -23.46
N GLU A 104 -12.41 29.30 -24.69
CA GLU A 104 -13.61 29.84 -25.35
C GLU A 104 -14.75 28.80 -25.38
N VAL A 105 -15.97 29.25 -25.08
CA VAL A 105 -17.19 28.44 -25.19
C VAL A 105 -17.26 27.87 -26.62
N PRO A 106 -17.42 26.54 -26.80
CA PRO A 106 -18.05 25.58 -25.88
C PRO A 106 -17.08 24.71 -25.07
N MET A 107 -15.78 25.01 -25.02
CA MET A 107 -14.81 24.16 -24.32
C MET A 107 -14.81 24.46 -22.82
N LYS A 108 -15.11 23.44 -21.99
CA LYS A 108 -14.97 23.55 -20.53
C LYS A 108 -13.49 23.44 -20.14
N SER A 109 -13.05 24.33 -19.24
CA SER A 109 -11.72 24.25 -18.62
C SER A 109 -11.51 22.91 -17.92
N ALA A 110 -10.37 22.26 -18.11
CA ALA A 110 -10.02 21.05 -17.38
C ALA A 110 -9.80 21.38 -15.89
N VAL A 111 -10.49 20.66 -14.99
CA VAL A 111 -10.30 20.74 -13.54
C VAL A 111 -9.35 19.63 -13.12
N TYR A 112 -8.30 19.95 -12.35
CA TYR A 112 -7.33 18.98 -11.89
C TYR A 112 -6.75 19.28 -10.50
N SER A 113 -6.43 18.21 -9.79
CA SER A 113 -5.67 18.24 -8.55
C SER A 113 -4.15 18.18 -8.82
N THR A 114 -3.41 18.97 -8.04
CA THR A 114 -1.95 18.93 -7.93
C THR A 114 -1.47 18.27 -6.63
N GLY A 115 -2.41 17.82 -5.79
CA GLY A 115 -2.10 17.12 -4.55
C GLY A 115 -1.47 15.74 -4.78
N PHE A 116 -0.64 15.30 -3.85
CA PHE A 116 0.04 14.01 -3.90
C PHE A 116 0.40 13.44 -2.52
N PHE A 117 0.68 12.14 -2.48
CA PHE A 117 1.39 11.45 -1.41
C PHE A 117 2.66 10.80 -1.97
N LEU A 118 3.77 10.90 -1.26
CA LEU A 118 5.04 10.25 -1.60
C LEU A 118 5.47 9.33 -0.47
N LEU A 119 5.54 8.03 -0.76
CA LEU A 119 6.03 7.02 0.17
C LEU A 119 7.44 6.57 -0.21
N LYS A 120 8.28 6.36 0.80
CA LYS A 120 9.57 5.68 0.71
C LYS A 120 9.43 4.25 1.21
N HIS A 121 9.96 3.30 0.46
CA HIS A 121 10.00 1.88 0.78
C HIS A 121 11.43 1.39 0.74
N GLU A 122 11.70 0.29 1.44
CA GLU A 122 12.99 -0.37 1.47
C GLU A 122 12.78 -1.88 1.31
N MET A 123 13.63 -2.51 0.51
CA MET A 123 13.79 -3.96 0.47
C MET A 123 15.28 -4.29 0.58
N ALA A 124 15.63 -5.44 1.13
CA ALA A 124 17.03 -5.84 1.26
C ALA A 124 17.23 -7.32 0.91
N TYR A 125 18.21 -7.60 0.05
CA TYR A 125 18.68 -8.96 -0.21
C TYR A 125 20.03 -9.00 -0.95
N PRO A 126 21.09 -9.61 -0.38
CA PRO A 126 21.24 -9.98 1.04
C PRO A 126 21.05 -8.78 1.99
N LYS A 127 21.05 -8.98 3.30
CA LYS A 127 20.66 -7.94 4.29
C LYS A 127 21.45 -6.62 4.16
N ASP A 128 22.69 -6.68 3.70
CA ASP A 128 23.58 -5.53 3.47
C ASP A 128 23.45 -4.89 2.08
N ASN A 129 22.54 -5.40 1.25
CA ASN A 129 22.20 -4.90 -0.07
C ASN A 129 20.76 -4.38 -0.01
N VAL A 130 20.61 -3.09 0.30
CA VAL A 130 19.32 -2.41 0.44
C VAL A 130 18.99 -1.67 -0.85
N LEU A 131 17.76 -1.81 -1.31
CA LEU A 131 17.15 -1.01 -2.38
C LEU A 131 16.06 -0.14 -1.76
N THR A 132 16.20 1.17 -1.93
CA THR A 132 15.14 2.14 -1.68
C THR A 132 14.32 2.31 -2.96
N PHE A 133 13.01 2.31 -2.84
CA PHE A 133 12.13 2.74 -3.93
C PHE A 133 10.99 3.60 -3.39
N TYR A 134 10.29 4.28 -4.28
CA TYR A 134 9.26 5.24 -3.95
C TYR A 134 7.98 4.93 -4.69
N SER A 135 6.85 5.19 -4.04
CA SER A 135 5.54 5.25 -4.72
C SER A 135 4.97 6.65 -4.59
N LEU A 136 4.53 7.21 -5.72
CA LEU A 136 3.95 8.54 -5.82
C LEU A 136 2.50 8.42 -6.27
N TYR A 137 1.60 8.96 -5.45
CA TYR A 137 0.16 8.96 -5.66
C TYR A 137 -0.28 10.39 -5.95
N ARG A 138 -0.62 10.73 -7.19
CA ARG A 138 -1.01 12.09 -7.59
C ARG A 138 -2.51 12.23 -7.75
N HIS A 139 -2.97 13.48 -7.83
CA HIS A 139 -4.37 13.86 -7.99
C HIS A 139 -5.22 13.49 -6.78
N THR A 140 -4.75 13.83 -5.58
CA THR A 140 -5.50 13.61 -4.33
C THR A 140 -6.69 14.57 -4.21
N ALA A 141 -7.68 14.25 -3.38
CA ALA A 141 -8.79 15.16 -3.13
C ALA A 141 -8.33 16.50 -2.54
N LYS A 142 -9.14 17.55 -2.74
CA LYS A 142 -8.91 18.85 -2.09
C LYS A 142 -9.21 18.77 -0.59
N LEU A 143 -8.67 19.72 0.17
CA LEU A 143 -8.71 19.68 1.63
C LEU A 143 -10.15 19.59 2.18
N THR A 144 -11.09 20.32 1.59
CA THR A 144 -12.49 20.37 2.05
C THR A 144 -13.27 19.07 1.82
N ASP A 145 -12.77 18.17 0.97
CA ASP A 145 -13.37 16.84 0.75
C ASP A 145 -13.00 15.85 1.88
N TYR A 146 -11.99 16.17 2.69
CA TYR A 146 -11.59 15.35 3.83
C TYR A 146 -12.46 15.60 5.07
N PRO A 147 -12.58 14.63 6.00
CA PRO A 147 -13.33 14.85 7.23
C PRO A 147 -12.62 15.82 8.17
N PRO A 148 -13.34 16.34 9.19
CA PRO A 148 -12.71 17.05 10.30
C PRO A 148 -11.64 16.20 11.00
N PRO A 149 -10.53 16.81 11.44
CA PRO A 149 -9.51 16.10 12.21
C PRO A 149 -10.13 15.57 13.50
N LYS A 150 -9.77 14.33 13.83
CA LYS A 150 -10.17 13.66 15.07
C LYS A 150 -9.04 13.71 16.06
N ARG A 151 -9.27 14.30 17.22
CA ARG A 151 -8.34 14.28 18.35
C ARG A 151 -8.88 13.36 19.44
N TYR A 152 -7.97 12.67 20.11
CA TYR A 152 -8.29 11.94 21.34
C TYR A 152 -7.79 12.76 22.50
N ILE A 153 -8.68 13.00 23.44
CA ILE A 153 -8.42 13.88 24.57
C ILE A 153 -8.60 13.06 25.84
N THR A 154 -7.60 13.05 26.71
CA THR A 154 -7.66 12.36 27.99
C THR A 154 -8.79 12.91 28.84
N LYS A 155 -9.50 12.01 29.51
CA LYS A 155 -10.55 12.36 30.46
C LYS A 155 -10.64 11.29 31.52
N SER A 156 -10.57 11.69 32.78
CA SER A 156 -10.67 10.78 33.90
C SER A 156 -12.05 10.12 33.91
N ALA A 157 -12.07 8.82 34.19
CA ALA A 157 -13.31 8.05 34.31
C ALA A 157 -13.74 8.09 35.78
N ASP A 158 -14.62 9.02 36.13
CA ASP A 158 -15.08 9.30 37.49
C ASP A 158 -13.90 9.40 38.49
N ALA A 159 -13.79 8.46 39.45
CA ALA A 159 -12.75 8.44 40.47
C ALA A 159 -11.39 7.85 40.00
N SER A 160 -11.25 7.49 38.72
CA SER A 160 -10.05 6.85 38.19
C SER A 160 -9.23 7.82 37.33
N PRO A 161 -7.98 8.14 37.73
CA PRO A 161 -7.10 8.98 36.92
C PRO A 161 -6.73 8.28 35.60
N VAL A 162 -6.39 9.06 34.59
CA VAL A 162 -5.92 8.55 33.31
C VAL A 162 -4.54 7.92 33.50
N ALA A 163 -4.46 6.59 33.47
CA ALA A 163 -3.22 5.85 33.68
C ALA A 163 -2.70 5.21 32.39
N LEU A 164 -1.45 5.50 32.04
CA LEU A 164 -0.71 4.74 31.03
C LEU A 164 -0.08 3.51 31.68
N LYS A 165 -0.18 2.38 30.99
CA LYS A 165 0.33 1.10 31.45
C LYS A 165 1.26 0.45 30.43
N ASP A 166 2.31 -0.21 30.92
CA ASP A 166 3.17 -1.04 30.07
C ASP A 166 2.44 -2.34 29.63
N ARG A 167 3.11 -3.16 28.80
CA ARG A 167 2.61 -4.47 28.37
C ARG A 167 2.27 -5.44 29.51
N ARG A 168 2.85 -5.26 30.70
CA ARG A 168 2.58 -6.08 31.91
C ARG A 168 1.43 -5.51 32.74
N GLY A 169 0.86 -4.37 32.34
CA GLY A 169 -0.21 -3.69 33.05
C GLY A 169 0.25 -2.83 34.21
N VAL A 170 1.56 -2.58 34.34
CA VAL A 170 2.14 -1.71 35.38
C VAL A 170 1.91 -0.26 34.98
N VAL A 171 1.43 0.57 35.92
CA VAL A 171 1.26 2.02 35.68
C VAL A 171 2.63 2.67 35.51
N ILE A 172 2.85 3.33 34.38
CA ILE A 172 4.10 4.01 34.03
C ILE A 172 3.97 5.54 34.04
N ALA A 173 2.75 6.05 33.88
CA ALA A 173 2.46 7.47 33.98
C ALA A 173 0.99 7.69 34.36
N GLN A 174 0.71 8.81 35.03
CA GLN A 174 -0.64 9.37 35.18
C GLN A 174 -0.71 10.65 34.36
N LEU A 175 -1.73 10.75 33.51
CA LEU A 175 -1.96 11.89 32.64
C LEU A 175 -3.05 12.78 33.24
N ALA A 176 -2.89 14.09 33.08
CA ALA A 176 -3.94 15.06 33.34
C ALA A 176 -5.08 14.90 32.33
N ASP A 177 -6.26 15.43 32.67
CA ASP A 177 -7.37 15.58 31.73
C ASP A 177 -7.06 16.68 30.71
N GLY A 178 -7.59 16.55 29.49
CA GLY A 178 -7.42 17.56 28.43
C GLY A 178 -6.16 17.41 27.57
N LEU A 179 -5.34 16.38 27.79
CA LEU A 179 -4.14 16.13 26.99
C LEU A 179 -4.48 15.42 25.68
N VAL A 180 -3.80 15.80 24.60
CA VAL A 180 -3.97 15.20 23.27
C VAL A 180 -3.14 13.93 23.15
N ILE A 181 -3.76 12.85 22.66
CA ILE A 181 -3.14 11.53 22.54
C ILE A 181 -3.26 10.96 21.12
N SER A 182 -2.24 10.22 20.66
CA SER A 182 -2.28 9.42 19.42
C SER A 182 -2.52 7.95 19.78
N ILE A 183 -3.63 7.39 19.33
CA ILE A 183 -3.97 5.97 19.53
C ILE A 183 -3.50 5.15 18.32
N LYS A 184 -2.56 4.23 18.55
CA LYS A 184 -1.94 3.36 17.54
C LYS A 184 -2.87 2.25 17.03
N SER A 185 -3.54 1.55 17.95
CA SER A 185 -4.41 0.41 17.60
C SER A 185 -5.67 0.40 18.45
N ARG A 186 -6.81 0.09 17.80
CA ARG A 186 -8.16 0.13 18.38
C ARG A 186 -8.98 -1.08 17.98
N GLU A 187 -8.72 -2.18 18.65
CA GLU A 187 -9.67 -3.28 18.59
C GLU A 187 -10.96 -2.88 19.31
N ARG A 188 -12.09 -2.86 18.60
CA ARG A 188 -13.37 -2.37 19.15
C ARG A 188 -13.78 -3.03 20.48
N LYS A 189 -13.43 -4.32 20.64
CA LYS A 189 -13.73 -5.14 21.82
C LYS A 189 -12.68 -5.01 22.94
N ALA A 190 -11.54 -4.40 22.69
CA ALA A 190 -10.50 -4.26 23.71
C ALA A 190 -10.87 -3.18 24.73
N TYR A 191 -10.63 -3.48 26.02
CA TYR A 191 -10.80 -2.53 27.12
C TYR A 191 -9.62 -1.55 27.22
N ARG A 192 -8.49 -1.88 26.61
CA ARG A 192 -7.31 -1.02 26.52
C ARG A 192 -6.89 -0.89 25.06
N HIS A 193 -6.39 0.29 24.73
CA HIS A 193 -5.87 0.58 23.40
C HIS A 193 -4.38 0.89 23.47
N GLU A 194 -3.66 0.60 22.40
CA GLU A 194 -2.25 0.96 22.29
C GLU A 194 -2.10 2.44 21.98
N LEU A 195 -1.23 3.08 22.73
CA LEU A 195 -0.91 4.50 22.58
C LEU A 195 0.43 4.64 21.84
N GLU A 196 0.44 5.47 20.81
CA GLU A 196 1.65 5.84 20.08
C GLU A 196 2.37 7.01 20.74
N SER A 197 1.64 8.04 21.16
CA SER A 197 2.21 9.23 21.80
C SER A 197 1.18 9.99 22.61
N TYR A 198 1.63 10.87 23.51
CA TYR A 198 0.81 11.95 24.07
C TYR A 198 1.59 13.26 24.07
N GLN A 199 0.87 14.37 24.04
CA GLN A 199 1.42 15.71 24.18
C GLN A 199 1.14 16.21 25.59
N ASP A 200 2.18 16.63 26.33
CA ASP A 200 2.02 17.20 27.66
C ASP A 200 1.54 18.67 27.62
N GLU A 201 1.34 19.27 28.79
CA GLU A 201 0.87 20.65 28.94
C GLU A 201 1.84 21.69 28.35
N GLN A 202 3.12 21.34 28.24
CA GLN A 202 4.16 22.19 27.64
C GLN A 202 4.28 21.98 26.12
N GLY A 203 3.48 21.08 25.55
CA GLY A 203 3.49 20.77 24.13
C GLY A 203 4.57 19.75 23.71
N VAL A 204 5.25 19.11 24.66
CA VAL A 204 6.26 18.11 24.37
C VAL A 204 5.59 16.77 24.05
N ILE A 205 6.02 16.13 22.96
CA ILE A 205 5.47 14.84 22.52
C ILE A 205 6.29 13.70 23.14
N HIS A 206 5.63 12.90 23.96
CA HIS A 206 6.17 11.70 24.61
C HIS A 206 5.78 10.45 23.84
N ARG A 207 6.72 9.52 23.66
CA ARG A 207 6.55 8.25 22.93
C ARG A 207 7.11 7.07 23.74
N PRO A 208 6.58 5.85 23.57
CA PRO A 208 7.17 4.66 24.18
C PRO A 208 8.62 4.47 23.71
N PRO A 209 9.56 4.19 24.63
CA PRO A 209 10.93 3.84 24.27
C PRO A 209 10.99 2.61 23.37
N ASN A 210 12.01 2.51 22.51
CA ASN A 210 12.28 1.44 21.55
C ASN A 210 11.67 0.05 21.88
N GLY A 211 10.49 -0.24 21.33
CA GLY A 211 9.82 -1.55 21.44
C GLY A 211 8.90 -1.74 22.64
N ASP A 212 8.79 -0.76 23.54
CA ASP A 212 7.77 -0.75 24.57
C ASP A 212 6.39 -0.43 23.99
N ILE A 213 5.36 -0.87 24.71
CA ILE A 213 3.97 -0.62 24.37
C ILE A 213 3.35 0.11 25.54
N TRP A 214 2.79 1.28 25.27
CA TRP A 214 1.95 2.00 26.20
C TRP A 214 0.49 1.67 25.90
N THR A 215 -0.27 1.41 26.95
CA THR A 215 -1.70 1.14 26.85
C THR A 215 -2.50 2.10 27.71
N ILE A 216 -3.65 2.52 27.21
CA ILE A 216 -4.58 3.40 27.91
C ILE A 216 -5.96 2.73 27.99
N TYR A 217 -6.67 2.90 29.10
CA TYR A 217 -8.04 2.39 29.23
C TYR A 217 -8.97 3.15 28.28
N LYS A 218 -9.84 2.42 27.58
CA LYS A 218 -10.76 2.97 26.57
C LYS A 218 -11.68 4.08 27.12
N GLY A 219 -12.06 3.99 28.40
CA GLY A 219 -12.88 5.00 29.06
C GLY A 219 -12.12 6.22 29.56
N SER A 220 -10.79 6.23 29.47
CA SER A 220 -9.93 7.32 29.98
C SER A 220 -9.63 8.40 28.94
N TYR A 221 -10.37 8.42 27.85
CA TYR A 221 -10.30 9.45 26.84
C TYR A 221 -11.62 9.51 26.06
N TYR A 222 -11.87 10.64 25.40
CA TYR A 222 -12.96 10.77 24.42
C TYR A 222 -12.40 11.24 23.09
N GLN A 223 -13.20 11.09 22.04
CA GLN A 223 -12.86 11.59 20.72
C GLN A 223 -13.60 12.90 20.48
N GLU A 224 -12.86 13.92 20.06
CA GLU A 224 -13.42 15.20 19.61
C GLU A 224 -13.12 15.40 18.12
N GLU A 225 -14.06 16.05 17.43
CA GLU A 225 -13.90 16.49 16.05
C GLU A 225 -13.82 18.02 16.02
N GLU A 226 -12.76 18.58 15.43
CA GLU A 226 -12.67 20.03 15.25
C GLU A 226 -13.55 20.47 14.08
N LYS A 227 -14.84 20.66 14.35
CA LYS A 227 -15.82 21.11 13.36
C LYS A 227 -15.35 22.38 12.64
N GLY A 228 -15.52 22.40 11.32
CA GLY A 228 -15.12 23.54 10.47
C GLY A 228 -13.66 23.51 10.02
N LYS A 229 -12.86 22.56 10.51
CA LYS A 229 -11.56 22.23 9.91
C LYS A 229 -11.66 20.93 9.14
N HIS A 230 -10.68 20.73 8.26
CA HIS A 230 -10.52 19.51 7.49
C HIS A 230 -9.06 19.10 7.54
N ALA A 231 -8.78 17.80 7.52
CA ALA A 231 -7.42 17.30 7.58
C ALA A 231 -7.31 15.95 6.88
N ILE A 232 -6.14 15.67 6.31
CA ILE A 232 -5.83 14.34 5.81
C ILE A 232 -5.83 13.39 7.02
N PRO A 233 -6.64 12.30 7.01
CA PRO A 233 -6.80 11.43 8.17
C PRO A 233 -5.48 10.87 8.70
N VAL A 234 -4.60 10.37 7.83
CA VAL A 234 -3.31 9.80 8.23
C VAL A 234 -2.42 10.83 8.94
N LEU A 235 -2.46 12.11 8.55
CA LEU A 235 -1.72 13.18 9.23
C LEU A 235 -2.33 13.49 10.60
N SER A 236 -3.66 13.66 10.65
CA SER A 236 -4.36 14.01 11.89
C SER A 236 -4.21 12.94 12.98
N GLN A 237 -4.15 11.67 12.58
CA GLN A 237 -3.94 10.54 13.49
C GLN A 237 -2.56 10.59 14.16
N HIS A 238 -1.55 11.13 13.48
CA HIS A 238 -0.20 11.30 13.99
C HIS A 238 0.03 12.71 14.58
N ASN A 239 -1.05 13.45 14.88
CA ASN A 239 -1.03 14.83 15.39
C ASN A 239 -0.26 15.81 14.50
N ILE A 240 -0.26 15.58 13.18
CA ILE A 240 0.36 16.48 12.20
C ILE A 240 -0.73 17.35 11.59
N GLU A 241 -0.56 18.67 11.69
CA GLU A 241 -1.46 19.62 11.04
C GLU A 241 -1.33 19.54 9.52
N THR A 242 -2.48 19.44 8.84
CA THR A 242 -2.52 19.44 7.38
C THR A 242 -2.34 20.86 6.86
N GLN A 243 -1.45 21.02 5.88
CA GLN A 243 -1.10 22.31 5.30
C GLN A 243 -1.41 22.26 3.81
N ALA A 244 -2.31 23.13 3.36
CA ALA A 244 -2.75 23.19 1.97
C ALA A 244 -1.81 24.00 1.07
N ASP A 245 -1.89 23.74 -0.23
CA ASP A 245 -1.26 24.48 -1.32
C ASP A 245 0.28 24.56 -1.28
N LYS A 246 0.93 23.69 -0.50
CA LYS A 246 2.38 23.57 -0.47
C LYS A 246 2.84 22.12 -0.40
N GLU A 247 4.05 21.91 -0.90
CA GLU A 247 4.77 20.66 -0.78
C GLU A 247 5.36 20.57 0.64
N VAL A 248 4.96 19.56 1.39
CA VAL A 248 5.40 19.35 2.77
C VAL A 248 6.27 18.12 2.84
N LEU A 249 7.52 18.30 3.26
CA LEU A 249 8.45 17.23 3.58
C LEU A 249 8.28 16.82 5.05
N LEU A 250 7.97 15.55 5.29
CA LEU A 250 7.96 14.93 6.61
C LEU A 250 9.36 14.39 6.92
N SER A 251 10.06 14.99 7.87
CA SER A 251 11.44 14.64 8.21
C SER A 251 11.55 14.03 9.61
N GLY A 252 12.53 13.14 9.80
CA GLY A 252 12.80 12.51 11.09
C GLY A 252 11.56 11.87 11.72
N ALA A 253 11.21 12.32 12.93
CA ALA A 253 10.08 11.80 13.69
C ALA A 253 8.69 12.14 13.12
N GLN A 254 8.60 13.01 12.10
CA GLN A 254 7.35 13.32 11.41
C GLN A 254 7.03 12.34 10.27
N GLN A 255 7.99 11.51 9.84
CA GLN A 255 7.72 10.46 8.87
C GLN A 255 6.75 9.45 9.47
N ILE A 256 5.67 9.17 8.74
CA ILE A 256 4.62 8.28 9.21
C ILE A 256 4.87 6.89 8.64
N VAL A 257 4.97 5.88 9.50
CA VAL A 257 5.03 4.48 9.05
C VAL A 257 3.66 4.09 8.54
N VAL A 258 3.60 3.56 7.32
CA VAL A 258 2.35 3.15 6.66
C VAL A 258 2.45 1.68 6.31
N LYS A 259 1.36 0.93 6.53
CA LYS A 259 1.25 -0.47 6.13
C LYS A 259 0.60 -0.64 4.77
N ALA A 260 0.98 -1.70 4.06
CA ALA A 260 0.34 -2.06 2.80
C ALA A 260 -1.18 -2.18 2.98
N GLY A 261 -1.95 -1.52 2.09
CA GLY A 261 -3.41 -1.48 2.12
C GLY A 261 -4.00 -0.44 3.09
N GLU A 262 -3.16 0.31 3.82
CA GLU A 262 -3.62 1.41 4.66
C GLU A 262 -4.04 2.62 3.80
N VAL A 263 -5.14 3.28 4.20
CA VAL A 263 -5.70 4.42 3.46
C VAL A 263 -4.86 5.67 3.71
N LEU A 264 -4.26 6.19 2.65
CA LEU A 264 -3.50 7.44 2.65
C LEU A 264 -4.41 8.66 2.59
N GLY A 265 -5.42 8.59 1.72
CA GLY A 265 -6.32 9.71 1.47
C GLY A 265 -7.39 9.38 0.44
N LEU A 266 -7.92 10.41 -0.21
CA LEU A 266 -9.02 10.30 -1.16
C LEU A 266 -8.56 10.68 -2.57
N MET A 267 -9.20 10.09 -3.58
CA MET A 267 -9.04 10.50 -4.97
C MET A 267 -9.62 11.89 -5.21
N GLY A 268 -8.85 12.70 -5.93
CA GLY A 268 -9.26 14.02 -6.37
C GLY A 268 -9.75 14.03 -7.80
N GLU A 269 -10.22 15.19 -8.20
CA GLU A 269 -10.70 15.42 -9.55
C GLU A 269 -9.52 15.62 -10.50
N TYR A 270 -9.55 14.92 -11.64
CA TYR A 270 -8.63 15.12 -12.75
C TYR A 270 -9.36 14.81 -14.05
N ASN A 271 -9.59 15.86 -14.84
CA ASN A 271 -10.35 15.77 -16.07
C ASN A 271 -9.48 16.15 -17.26
N GLN A 272 -9.66 15.42 -18.36
CA GLN A 272 -9.24 15.91 -19.67
C GLN A 272 -10.23 16.95 -20.22
N MET A 273 -9.89 17.56 -21.35
CA MET A 273 -10.83 18.44 -22.05
C MET A 273 -12.16 17.72 -22.30
N ARG A 274 -13.28 18.35 -21.95
CA ARG A 274 -14.65 17.82 -22.05
C ARG A 274 -15.07 16.77 -21.00
N GLU A 275 -14.15 16.34 -20.13
CA GLU A 275 -14.51 15.57 -18.93
C GLU A 275 -14.89 16.52 -17.78
N SER A 276 -15.68 16.03 -16.82
CA SER A 276 -16.04 16.78 -15.61
C SER A 276 -16.42 15.82 -14.50
N GLY A 277 -15.97 16.09 -13.27
CA GLY A 277 -16.29 15.28 -12.10
C GLY A 277 -15.59 13.92 -12.05
N GLU A 278 -14.66 13.65 -12.96
CA GLU A 278 -13.91 12.39 -12.96
C GLU A 278 -12.90 12.38 -11.81
N LYS A 279 -12.98 11.33 -10.99
CA LYS A 279 -12.03 11.08 -9.91
C LYS A 279 -11.09 9.97 -10.31
N LEU A 280 -9.81 10.25 -10.24
CA LEU A 280 -8.75 9.28 -10.47
C LEU A 280 -7.51 9.67 -9.69
N PHE A 281 -6.60 8.73 -9.50
CA PHE A 281 -5.24 9.05 -9.08
C PHE A 281 -4.24 8.43 -10.04
N GLN A 282 -3.07 9.06 -10.16
CA GLN A 282 -1.94 8.50 -10.89
C GLN A 282 -1.01 7.81 -9.90
N LEU A 283 -0.60 6.57 -10.20
CA LEU A 283 0.39 5.82 -9.44
C LEU A 283 1.68 5.69 -10.24
N GLU A 284 2.79 6.13 -9.67
CA GLU A 284 4.14 5.94 -10.19
C GLU A 284 4.99 5.17 -9.16
N VAL A 285 5.84 4.27 -9.62
CA VAL A 285 6.82 3.56 -8.77
C VAL A 285 8.20 3.72 -9.40
N PHE A 286 9.14 4.25 -8.64
CA PHE A 286 10.48 4.56 -9.14
C PHE A 286 11.55 4.40 -8.06
N THR A 287 12.80 4.31 -8.49
CA THR A 287 13.97 4.29 -7.60
C THR A 287 15.06 5.17 -8.17
N TYR A 288 15.87 5.76 -7.29
CA TYR A 288 17.12 6.42 -7.65
C TYR A 288 18.34 5.55 -7.36
N ASP A 289 18.14 4.42 -6.70
CA ASP A 289 19.21 3.49 -6.39
C ASP A 289 19.64 2.73 -7.66
N ASN A 290 20.87 2.21 -7.63
CA ASN A 290 21.41 1.44 -8.73
C ASN A 290 20.77 0.04 -8.78
N MET A 291 19.68 -0.09 -9.55
CA MET A 291 18.94 -1.34 -9.73
C MET A 291 19.83 -2.48 -10.26
N GLU A 292 20.72 -2.21 -11.21
CA GLU A 292 21.60 -3.23 -11.79
C GLU A 292 22.59 -3.80 -10.77
N GLN A 293 23.18 -2.92 -9.95
CA GLN A 293 24.05 -3.34 -8.86
C GLN A 293 23.29 -4.17 -7.81
N PHE A 294 22.12 -3.68 -7.40
CA PHE A 294 21.27 -4.39 -6.44
C PHE A 294 20.91 -5.79 -6.96
N LYS A 295 20.42 -5.87 -8.21
CA LYS A 295 20.04 -7.12 -8.87
C LYS A 295 21.21 -8.09 -8.98
N SER A 296 22.39 -7.62 -9.39
CA SER A 296 23.59 -8.45 -9.51
C SER A 296 23.97 -9.10 -8.17
N ARG A 297 23.99 -8.33 -7.08
CA ARG A 297 24.28 -8.83 -5.73
C ARG A 297 23.20 -9.79 -5.22
N ALA A 298 21.93 -9.43 -5.41
CA ALA A 298 20.78 -10.25 -5.05
C ALA A 298 20.79 -11.60 -5.79
N GLU A 299 21.01 -11.61 -7.10
CA GLU A 299 21.08 -12.83 -7.90
C GLU A 299 22.25 -13.73 -7.48
N ALA A 300 23.42 -13.14 -7.21
CA ALA A 300 24.57 -13.90 -6.75
C ALA A 300 24.29 -14.58 -5.40
N ALA A 301 23.63 -13.90 -4.46
CA ALA A 301 23.20 -14.49 -3.20
C ALA A 301 22.11 -15.56 -3.39
N TYR A 302 21.11 -15.29 -4.22
CA TYR A 302 20.06 -16.26 -4.56
C TYR A 302 20.62 -17.56 -5.13
N LYS A 303 21.54 -17.49 -6.10
CA LYS A 303 22.14 -18.69 -6.70
C LYS A 303 22.94 -19.53 -5.70
N ARG A 304 23.60 -18.90 -4.72
CA ARG A 304 24.30 -19.62 -3.63
C ARG A 304 23.35 -20.36 -2.70
N ASP A 305 22.18 -19.78 -2.45
CA ASP A 305 21.25 -20.29 -1.44
C ASP A 305 20.15 -21.19 -2.01
N LYS A 306 19.87 -21.14 -3.32
CA LYS A 306 18.72 -21.80 -3.97
C LYS A 306 18.63 -23.29 -3.63
N GLU A 307 19.74 -24.01 -3.75
CA GLU A 307 19.81 -25.45 -3.46
C GLU A 307 19.63 -25.75 -1.97
N LYS A 308 20.19 -24.91 -1.09
CA LYS A 308 20.09 -25.08 0.37
C LYS A 308 18.69 -24.75 0.92
N LYS A 309 17.97 -23.82 0.27
CA LYS A 309 16.65 -23.34 0.71
C LYS A 309 15.48 -24.22 0.25
N GLY A 310 15.68 -25.09 -0.74
CA GLY A 310 14.58 -25.88 -1.32
C GLY A 310 13.43 -25.03 -1.86
N LEU A 311 13.72 -23.80 -2.32
CA LEU A 311 12.70 -22.87 -2.79
C LEU A 311 11.98 -23.42 -4.01
N THR A 312 10.65 -23.41 -3.95
CA THR A 312 9.77 -23.70 -5.09
C THR A 312 9.44 -22.41 -5.84
N ASP A 313 9.07 -22.54 -7.10
CA ASP A 313 8.58 -21.39 -7.87
C ASP A 313 7.32 -20.80 -7.20
N ASN A 314 7.17 -19.47 -7.31
CA ASN A 314 6.03 -18.73 -6.75
C ASN A 314 5.07 -18.21 -7.83
N PHE A 315 5.49 -18.24 -9.08
CA PHE A 315 4.74 -17.78 -10.24
C PHE A 315 4.71 -18.85 -11.31
N LEU A 316 3.57 -18.98 -11.97
CA LEU A 316 3.45 -19.67 -13.23
C LEU A 316 3.71 -18.67 -14.35
N TYR A 317 4.76 -18.94 -15.13
CA TYR A 317 5.05 -18.20 -16.35
C TYR A 317 4.54 -18.98 -17.56
N VAL A 318 3.64 -18.37 -18.34
CA VAL A 318 3.12 -18.90 -19.59
C VAL A 318 3.65 -18.03 -20.73
N ALA A 319 4.57 -18.59 -21.50
CA ALA A 319 5.16 -17.90 -22.64
C ALA A 319 4.12 -17.58 -23.71
N ARG A 320 4.41 -16.57 -24.52
CA ARG A 320 3.63 -16.28 -25.72
C ARG A 320 3.65 -17.48 -26.67
N GLY A 321 2.50 -17.85 -27.21
CA GLY A 321 2.34 -18.99 -28.13
C GLY A 321 2.17 -20.35 -27.43
N SER A 322 2.07 -20.39 -26.10
CA SER A 322 1.72 -21.60 -25.35
C SER A 322 0.28 -22.03 -25.62
N TRP A 323 0.02 -23.34 -25.65
CA TRP A 323 -1.33 -23.88 -25.82
C TRP A 323 -2.18 -23.70 -24.55
N LEU A 324 -3.40 -23.21 -24.75
CA LEU A 324 -4.47 -23.21 -23.76
C LEU A 324 -5.37 -24.41 -23.97
N TYR A 325 -5.87 -24.96 -22.88
CA TYR A 325 -6.70 -26.15 -22.88
C TYR A 325 -7.99 -25.90 -22.11
N THR A 326 -9.08 -26.48 -22.59
CA THR A 326 -10.32 -26.64 -21.80
C THR A 326 -10.41 -28.08 -21.30
N ILE A 327 -10.91 -28.28 -20.08
CA ILE A 327 -11.12 -29.62 -19.54
C ILE A 327 -12.59 -30.00 -19.69
N LEU A 328 -12.86 -31.00 -20.55
CA LEU A 328 -14.19 -31.51 -20.85
C LEU A 328 -14.26 -32.99 -20.51
N ASN A 329 -15.18 -33.38 -19.63
CA ASN A 329 -15.35 -34.77 -19.18
C ASN A 329 -14.06 -35.42 -18.67
N GLY A 330 -13.17 -34.63 -18.05
CA GLY A 330 -11.88 -35.11 -17.55
C GLY A 330 -10.80 -35.28 -18.62
N GLU A 331 -11.03 -34.82 -19.86
CA GLU A 331 -10.03 -34.78 -20.93
C GLU A 331 -9.60 -33.33 -21.21
N ALA A 332 -8.31 -33.12 -21.48
CA ALA A 332 -7.78 -31.83 -21.91
C ALA A 332 -7.91 -31.69 -23.43
N VAL A 333 -8.62 -30.67 -23.88
CA VAL A 333 -8.84 -30.37 -25.29
C VAL A 333 -8.17 -29.04 -25.62
N GLU A 334 -7.35 -29.01 -26.67
CA GLU A 334 -6.69 -27.79 -27.16
C GLU A 334 -7.73 -26.74 -27.56
N LEU A 335 -7.54 -25.52 -27.08
CA LEU A 335 -8.43 -24.38 -27.36
C LEU A 335 -7.78 -23.44 -28.38
N GLU A 336 -6.76 -22.69 -27.95
CA GLU A 336 -5.99 -21.78 -28.79
C GLU A 336 -4.60 -21.55 -28.19
N LYS A 337 -3.79 -20.72 -28.84
CA LYS A 337 -2.48 -20.30 -28.31
C LYS A 337 -2.54 -18.93 -27.68
N THR A 338 -1.79 -18.73 -26.60
CA THR A 338 -1.65 -17.41 -25.96
C THR A 338 -1.08 -16.39 -26.94
N LYS A 339 -1.71 -15.22 -27.02
CA LYS A 339 -1.22 -14.09 -27.85
C LYS A 339 -0.25 -13.19 -27.10
N VAL A 340 -0.26 -13.27 -25.77
CA VAL A 340 0.55 -12.49 -24.83
C VAL A 340 1.29 -13.44 -23.88
N GLU A 341 2.28 -12.90 -23.17
CA GLU A 341 2.90 -13.57 -22.03
C GLU A 341 2.00 -13.41 -20.81
N ILE A 342 1.87 -14.46 -20.00
CA ILE A 342 1.02 -14.45 -18.79
C ILE A 342 1.91 -14.88 -17.62
N MET A 343 1.91 -14.07 -16.55
CA MET A 343 2.60 -14.41 -15.31
C MET A 343 1.62 -14.28 -14.15
N VAL A 344 1.36 -15.39 -13.46
CA VAL A 344 0.32 -15.45 -12.42
C VAL A 344 0.88 -16.08 -11.15
N PRO A 345 0.52 -15.58 -9.95
CA PRO A 345 0.92 -16.21 -8.71
C PRO A 345 0.43 -17.66 -8.64
N LEU A 346 1.28 -18.60 -8.21
CA LEU A 346 0.88 -19.99 -8.05
C LEU A 346 -0.21 -20.17 -6.98
N SER A 347 -0.32 -19.23 -6.02
CA SER A 347 -1.40 -19.16 -5.03
C SER A 347 -2.77 -18.90 -5.65
N ASP A 348 -2.81 -18.29 -6.83
CA ASP A 348 -4.04 -17.79 -7.46
C ASP A 348 -4.53 -18.73 -8.58
N VAL A 349 -3.81 -19.83 -8.84
CA VAL A 349 -4.16 -20.81 -9.86
C VAL A 349 -4.50 -22.16 -9.25
N THR A 350 -5.64 -22.72 -9.64
CA THR A 350 -6.00 -24.10 -9.28
C THR A 350 -5.26 -25.07 -10.20
N LYS A 351 -4.50 -25.99 -9.60
CA LYS A 351 -3.87 -27.11 -10.33
C LYS A 351 -4.86 -28.26 -10.48
N GLN A 352 -5.01 -28.76 -11.70
CA GLN A 352 -5.78 -29.97 -12.02
C GLN A 352 -4.88 -30.99 -12.73
N THR A 353 -4.99 -32.25 -12.35
CA THR A 353 -4.24 -33.34 -12.97
C THR A 353 -5.16 -34.15 -13.88
N VAL A 354 -4.75 -34.35 -15.13
CA VAL A 354 -5.52 -35.08 -16.15
C VAL A 354 -4.68 -36.22 -16.72
N LYS A 355 -5.28 -37.39 -16.91
CA LYS A 355 -4.61 -38.55 -17.51
C LYS A 355 -4.43 -38.35 -19.02
N GLU A 356 -3.29 -38.75 -19.55
CA GLU A 356 -3.07 -38.66 -20.99
C GLU A 356 -3.86 -39.73 -21.74
N LYS A 357 -4.56 -39.31 -22.79
CA LYS A 357 -5.39 -40.20 -23.62
C LYS A 357 -4.57 -41.28 -24.34
N GLN A 358 -3.34 -40.94 -24.72
CA GLN A 358 -2.43 -41.82 -25.44
C GLN A 358 -1.61 -42.72 -24.48
N ASN A 359 -1.51 -42.35 -23.21
CA ASN A 359 -0.79 -43.10 -22.19
C ASN A 359 -1.46 -42.94 -20.82
N PRO A 360 -2.44 -43.80 -20.46
CA PRO A 360 -3.23 -43.64 -19.23
C PRO A 360 -2.43 -43.78 -17.92
N GLN A 361 -1.17 -44.23 -17.99
CA GLN A 361 -0.21 -44.28 -16.88
C GLN A 361 0.44 -42.90 -16.63
N GLU A 362 0.43 -42.01 -17.62
CA GLU A 362 0.97 -40.66 -17.53
C GLU A 362 -0.14 -39.65 -17.20
N THR A 363 0.22 -38.66 -16.38
CA THR A 363 -0.67 -37.57 -16.01
C THR A 363 0.01 -36.23 -16.29
N LYS A 364 -0.75 -35.29 -16.84
CA LYS A 364 -0.33 -33.90 -17.06
C LYS A 364 -1.03 -33.00 -16.05
N ALA A 365 -0.28 -32.01 -15.56
CA ALA A 365 -0.81 -30.95 -14.72
C ALA A 365 -1.22 -29.75 -15.57
N TYR A 366 -2.42 -29.25 -15.33
CA TYR A 366 -2.99 -28.05 -15.94
C TYR A 366 -3.24 -27.04 -14.83
N TYR A 367 -2.98 -25.76 -15.10
CA TYR A 367 -3.22 -24.67 -14.16
C TYR A 367 -4.33 -23.78 -14.71
N ASN A 368 -5.33 -23.49 -13.89
CA ASN A 368 -6.43 -22.63 -14.32
C ASN A 368 -5.96 -21.17 -14.43
N VAL A 369 -5.66 -20.76 -15.66
CA VAL A 369 -5.30 -19.38 -16.00
C VAL A 369 -6.47 -18.60 -16.59
N GLN A 370 -7.68 -19.19 -16.68
CA GLN A 370 -8.88 -18.57 -17.26
C GLN A 370 -9.19 -17.18 -16.71
N PRO A 371 -8.99 -16.89 -15.40
CA PRO A 371 -9.18 -15.53 -14.94
C PRO A 371 -8.35 -14.54 -15.79
N TYR A 372 -7.08 -14.85 -16.06
CA TYR A 372 -6.12 -13.91 -16.63
C TYR A 372 -6.08 -13.84 -18.17
N LEU A 373 -7.07 -14.46 -18.83
CA LEU A 373 -7.27 -14.49 -20.28
C LEU A 373 -8.47 -13.63 -20.65
#